data_AF-A0A0P9F623-F1
#
_entry.id   AF-A0A0P9F623-F1
#
_cell.length_a   1.000
_cell.length_b   1.000
_cell.length_c   1.000
_cell.angle_alpha   90.00
_cell.angle_beta   90.00
_cell.angle_gamma   90.00
#
_symmetry.space_group_name_H-M   'P 1'
#
loop_
_entity.id
_entity.type
_entity.pdbx_description
1 polymer ?
#
loop_
_entity_poly.entity_id
_entity_poly.type
_entity_poly.pdbx_seq_one_letter_code
_entity_poly.pdbx_strand_id
1 'polypeptide(L)'
;IPEYILKFNTNLSFWNNLKNNFLNRGSYLYEEAEFLLRGELREARNYFTILKAIAIGNHRLNEICSYTGMDKSMVSKYIDVLISLDFIEPEIPFGSDKNFKRRLYWIKDNYLSFWFRYILPNKSEIENSRTERVFNYIKNDFNTYAGEKFEYLIRSLIYDGLTGKYYDNVSRWWGKNKLKNKGNDIEEIDIVAYSSERNELLFGECKWTNKKISASLIDKLMEKSKILLKNYNNCNVIYALFSKSGFIENKNTIKNKNIILMDLNDVKNFIEKNKS
;
A
#
# COMPACT_ATOMS: atom_id res chain seq x y z
N ILE A 1 14.08 -14.80 -0.86
CA ILE A 1 12.71 -14.79 -1.45
C ILE A 1 11.82 -15.62 -0.52
N PRO A 2 10.71 -15.09 -0.01
CA PRO A 2 9.80 -15.84 0.87
C PRO A 2 9.30 -17.13 0.22
N GLU A 3 9.19 -18.22 1.00
CA GLU A 3 8.85 -19.55 0.49
C GLU A 3 7.48 -19.59 -0.21
N TYR A 4 6.52 -18.78 0.24
CA TYR A 4 5.19 -18.71 -0.35
C TYR A 4 5.18 -18.29 -1.83
N ILE A 5 6.19 -17.53 -2.28
CA ILE A 5 6.31 -17.10 -3.69
C ILE A 5 6.61 -18.30 -4.59
N LEU A 6 7.38 -19.28 -4.09
CA LEU A 6 7.74 -20.48 -4.83
C LEU A 6 6.56 -21.42 -5.07
N LYS A 7 5.43 -21.22 -4.39
CA LYS A 7 4.21 -22.03 -4.57
C LYS A 7 3.36 -21.58 -5.76
N PHE A 8 3.67 -20.43 -6.37
CA PHE A 8 2.98 -19.97 -7.58
C PHE A 8 3.54 -20.68 -8.81
N ASN A 9 2.65 -21.32 -9.58
CA ASN A 9 2.98 -21.94 -10.85
C ASN A 9 2.94 -20.89 -11.97
N THR A 10 4.08 -20.65 -12.61
CA THR A 10 4.22 -19.66 -13.69
C THR A 10 3.41 -19.99 -14.95
N ASN A 11 2.99 -21.24 -15.12
CA ASN A 11 2.16 -21.68 -16.24
C ASN A 11 0.65 -21.45 -16.00
N LEU A 12 0.26 -21.04 -14.78
CA LEU A 12 -1.13 -20.73 -14.45
C LEU A 12 -1.36 -19.21 -14.41
N SER A 13 -2.59 -18.80 -14.73
CA SER A 13 -2.99 -17.42 -14.51
C SER A 13 -2.92 -17.06 -13.02
N PHE A 14 -2.80 -15.76 -12.70
CA PHE A 14 -2.86 -15.27 -11.33
C PHE A 14 -4.10 -15.79 -10.58
N TRP A 15 -5.26 -15.75 -11.24
CA TRP A 15 -6.52 -16.18 -10.65
C TRP A 15 -6.58 -17.69 -10.39
N ASN A 16 -6.00 -18.50 -11.27
CA ASN A 16 -5.92 -19.95 -11.05
C ASN A 16 -4.95 -20.27 -9.92
N ASN A 17 -3.79 -19.59 -9.86
CA ASN A 17 -2.86 -19.71 -8.75
C ASN A 17 -3.53 -19.36 -7.41
N LEU A 18 -4.29 -18.28 -7.36
CA LEU A 18 -5.01 -17.86 -6.17
C LEU A 18 -6.02 -18.91 -5.74
N LYS A 19 -6.87 -19.39 -6.66
CA LYS A 19 -7.87 -20.43 -6.35
C LYS A 19 -7.23 -21.72 -5.83
N ASN A 20 -6.15 -22.17 -6.46
CA ASN A 20 -5.48 -23.42 -6.12
C ASN A 20 -4.72 -23.34 -4.78
N ASN A 21 -4.05 -22.22 -4.51
CA ASN A 21 -3.17 -22.10 -3.35
C ASN A 21 -3.85 -21.51 -2.12
N PHE A 22 -4.87 -20.66 -2.27
CA PHE A 22 -5.49 -19.95 -1.14
C PHE A 22 -6.91 -20.40 -0.82
N LEU A 23 -7.66 -20.98 -1.78
CA LEU A 23 -9.09 -21.27 -1.60
C LEU A 23 -9.40 -22.76 -1.56
N ASN A 24 -8.40 -23.57 -1.21
CA ASN A 24 -8.55 -24.99 -1.00
C ASN A 24 -8.09 -25.33 0.42
N ARG A 25 -8.88 -26.13 1.14
CA ARG A 25 -8.50 -26.59 2.47
C ARG A 25 -7.26 -27.50 2.35
N GLY A 26 -6.28 -27.29 3.22
CA GLY A 26 -5.03 -28.06 3.22
C GLY A 26 -4.01 -27.63 2.16
N SER A 27 -4.29 -26.60 1.35
CA SER A 27 -3.22 -25.96 0.57
C SER A 27 -2.30 -25.17 1.50
N TYR A 28 -1.02 -25.11 1.16
CA TYR A 28 0.00 -24.48 2.00
C TYR A 28 -0.36 -23.01 2.32
N LEU A 29 -0.68 -22.19 1.32
CA LEU A 29 -0.98 -20.76 1.55
C LEU A 29 -2.31 -20.50 2.27
N TYR A 30 -3.20 -21.50 2.35
CA TYR A 30 -4.42 -21.40 3.15
C TYR A 30 -4.12 -21.54 4.65
N GLU A 31 -3.24 -22.47 5.04
CA GLU A 31 -2.92 -22.75 6.45
C GLU A 31 -1.75 -21.91 7.00
N GLU A 32 -0.78 -21.57 6.14
CA GLU A 32 0.54 -21.06 6.56
C GLU A 32 0.47 -19.84 7.49
N ALA A 33 -0.36 -18.83 7.19
CA ALA A 33 -0.47 -17.64 8.03
C ALA A 33 -0.96 -17.98 9.45
N GLU A 34 -1.90 -18.92 9.60
CA GLU A 34 -2.38 -19.33 10.92
C GLU A 34 -1.31 -20.12 11.67
N PHE A 35 -0.63 -21.04 10.98
CA PHE A 35 0.45 -21.83 11.55
C PHE A 35 1.60 -20.93 12.05
N LEU A 36 2.09 -20.04 11.19
CA LEU A 36 3.15 -19.09 11.49
C LEU A 36 2.81 -18.25 12.72
N LEU A 37 1.63 -17.61 12.73
CA LEU A 37 1.28 -16.70 13.82
C LEU A 37 0.97 -17.41 15.13
N ARG A 38 0.42 -18.63 15.11
CA ARG A 38 0.22 -19.40 16.35
C ARG A 38 1.53 -19.92 16.93
N GLY A 39 2.56 -20.12 16.10
CA GLY A 39 3.91 -20.42 16.56
C GLY A 39 4.57 -19.23 17.26
N GLU A 40 4.41 -18.04 16.72
CA GLU A 40 5.06 -16.81 17.23
C GLU A 40 4.29 -16.12 18.38
N LEU A 41 2.96 -16.24 18.40
CA LEU A 41 2.11 -15.44 19.30
C LEU A 41 1.36 -16.31 20.32
N ARG A 42 1.64 -16.07 21.61
CA ARG A 42 0.78 -16.56 22.71
C ARG A 42 -0.58 -15.84 22.67
N GLU A 43 -1.65 -16.58 22.96
CA GLU A 43 -3.02 -16.03 22.98
C GLU A 43 -3.41 -15.28 21.68
N ALA A 44 -3.19 -15.93 20.55
CA ALA A 44 -3.30 -15.38 19.20
C ALA A 44 -4.64 -14.67 18.84
N ARG A 45 -5.73 -14.88 19.58
CA ARG A 45 -7.07 -14.34 19.25
C ARG A 45 -7.07 -12.82 19.10
N ASN A 46 -6.45 -12.10 20.02
CA ASN A 46 -6.50 -10.62 20.00
C ASN A 46 -5.59 -10.06 18.89
N TYR A 47 -4.42 -10.66 18.70
CA TYR A 47 -3.54 -10.34 17.58
C TYR A 47 -4.23 -10.54 16.23
N PHE A 48 -4.92 -11.66 16.04
CA PHE A 48 -5.65 -11.95 14.79
C PHE A 48 -6.77 -10.94 14.57
N THR A 49 -7.51 -10.56 15.61
CA THR A 49 -8.57 -9.56 15.50
C THR A 49 -8.02 -8.19 15.09
N ILE A 50 -6.86 -7.78 15.63
CA ILE A 50 -6.20 -6.52 15.27
C ILE A 50 -5.63 -6.57 13.84
N LEU A 51 -4.94 -7.65 13.47
CA LEU A 51 -4.42 -7.84 12.11
C LEU A 51 -5.56 -7.86 11.08
N LYS A 52 -6.67 -8.53 11.40
CA LYS A 52 -7.90 -8.48 10.58
C LYS A 52 -8.42 -7.06 10.43
N ALA A 53 -8.51 -6.29 11.52
CA ALA A 53 -8.97 -4.90 11.50
C ALA A 53 -8.12 -4.04 10.54
N ILE A 54 -6.80 -4.18 10.63
CA ILE A 54 -5.85 -3.46 9.77
C ILE A 54 -5.99 -3.90 8.31
N ALA A 55 -6.07 -5.20 8.03
CA ALA A 55 -6.13 -5.75 6.68
C ALA A 55 -7.37 -5.29 5.88
N ILE A 56 -8.47 -4.97 6.56
CA ILE A 56 -9.71 -4.49 5.94
C ILE A 56 -9.83 -2.95 5.90
N GLY A 57 -8.80 -2.21 6.33
CA GLY A 57 -8.73 -0.75 6.16
C GLY A 57 -8.77 0.09 7.44
N ASN A 58 -8.77 -0.52 8.64
CA ASN A 58 -8.71 0.25 9.90
C ASN A 58 -7.25 0.53 10.25
N HIS A 59 -6.72 1.64 9.76
CA HIS A 59 -5.29 1.96 9.91
C HIS A 59 -5.01 2.86 11.10
N ARG A 60 -6.00 3.57 11.65
CA ARG A 60 -5.82 4.41 12.83
C ARG A 60 -6.11 3.63 14.10
N LEU A 61 -5.40 3.95 15.18
CA LEU A 61 -5.61 3.34 16.50
C LEU A 61 -7.10 3.35 16.92
N ASN A 62 -7.79 4.48 16.76
CA ASN A 62 -9.21 4.57 17.12
C ASN A 62 -10.11 3.69 16.24
N GLU A 63 -9.82 3.56 14.94
CA GLU A 63 -10.57 2.69 14.03
C GLU A 63 -10.38 1.22 14.44
N ILE A 64 -9.15 0.84 14.80
CA ILE A 64 -8.83 -0.51 15.30
C ILE A 64 -9.56 -0.78 16.62
N CYS A 65 -9.54 0.16 17.58
CA CYS A 65 -10.30 0.02 18.82
C CYS A 65 -11.81 -0.15 18.55
N SER A 66 -12.38 0.70 17.69
CA SER A 66 -13.80 0.63 17.33
C SER A 66 -14.17 -0.71 16.67
N TYR A 67 -13.31 -1.22 15.78
CA TYR A 67 -13.55 -2.51 15.12
C TYR A 67 -13.40 -3.70 16.08
N THR A 68 -12.38 -3.68 16.94
CA THR A 68 -12.07 -4.80 17.84
C THR A 68 -12.92 -4.82 19.11
N GLY A 69 -13.50 -3.69 19.50
CA GLY A 69 -14.16 -3.52 20.79
C GLY A 69 -13.21 -3.47 22.00
N MET A 70 -11.89 -3.47 21.76
CA MET A 70 -10.88 -3.42 22.79
C MET A 70 -10.59 -1.97 23.21
N ASP A 71 -10.21 -1.77 24.46
CA ASP A 71 -9.79 -0.45 24.91
C ASP A 71 -8.43 -0.05 24.32
N LYS A 72 -8.17 1.25 24.30
CA LYS A 72 -6.97 1.83 23.69
C LYS A 72 -5.67 1.30 24.29
N SER A 73 -5.62 1.06 25.60
CA SER A 73 -4.38 0.59 26.26
C SER A 73 -4.06 -0.84 25.84
N MET A 74 -5.09 -1.68 25.71
CA MET A 74 -4.95 -3.06 25.25
C MET A 74 -4.52 -3.11 23.77
N VAL A 75 -5.17 -2.37 22.88
CA VAL A 75 -4.79 -2.32 21.45
C VAL A 75 -3.36 -1.82 21.27
N SER A 76 -2.95 -0.77 22.00
CA SER A 76 -1.58 -0.26 21.96
C SER A 76 -0.55 -1.34 22.32
N LYS A 77 -0.77 -2.11 23.39
CA LYS A 77 0.14 -3.20 23.77
C LYS A 77 0.30 -4.25 22.68
N TYR A 78 -0.81 -4.67 22.06
CA TYR A 78 -0.77 -5.64 20.97
C TYR A 78 -0.08 -5.09 19.72
N ILE A 79 -0.32 -3.83 19.37
CA ILE A 79 0.36 -3.14 18.27
C ILE A 79 1.87 -3.09 18.52
N ASP A 80 2.31 -2.75 19.74
CA ASP A 80 3.73 -2.67 20.06
C ASP A 80 4.44 -4.02 19.88
N VAL A 81 3.79 -5.12 20.29
CA VAL A 81 4.30 -6.47 20.06
C VAL A 81 4.36 -6.81 18.57
N LEU A 82 3.28 -6.51 17.81
CA LEU A 82 3.26 -6.76 16.36
C LEU A 82 4.31 -5.94 15.60
N ILE A 83 4.62 -4.73 16.06
CA ILE A 83 5.73 -3.92 15.53
C ILE A 83 7.07 -4.57 15.88
N SER A 84 7.26 -5.01 17.13
CA SER A 84 8.53 -5.63 17.54
C SER A 84 8.84 -6.94 16.81
N LEU A 85 7.79 -7.66 16.39
CA LEU A 85 7.89 -8.90 15.62
C LEU A 85 7.87 -8.67 14.10
N ASP A 86 7.90 -7.41 13.67
CA ASP A 86 7.92 -7.01 12.26
C ASP A 86 6.69 -7.46 11.43
N PHE A 87 5.56 -7.73 12.09
CA PHE A 87 4.30 -8.05 11.41
C PHE A 87 3.59 -6.80 10.88
N ILE A 88 3.70 -5.70 11.62
CA ILE A 88 3.12 -4.42 11.24
C ILE A 88 4.14 -3.29 11.31
N GLU A 89 3.94 -2.26 10.51
CA GLU A 89 4.75 -1.05 10.54
C GLU A 89 3.89 0.20 10.81
N PRO A 90 4.37 1.13 11.65
CA PRO A 90 3.75 2.42 11.79
C PRO A 90 4.20 3.36 10.67
N GLU A 91 3.25 4.01 10.02
CA GLU A 91 3.49 5.06 9.04
C GLU A 91 3.16 6.43 9.64
N ILE A 92 4.00 7.43 9.34
CA ILE A 92 3.78 8.84 9.68
C ILE A 92 3.79 9.67 8.40
N PRO A 93 3.10 10.83 8.36
CA PRO A 93 3.07 11.64 7.16
C PRO A 93 4.45 12.20 6.89
N PHE A 94 4.81 12.30 5.61
CA PHE A 94 6.07 12.89 5.16
C PHE A 94 6.35 14.22 5.88
N GLY A 95 7.60 14.42 6.31
CA GLY A 95 8.04 15.64 7.00
C GLY A 95 7.55 15.78 8.45
N SER A 96 6.94 14.75 9.03
CA SER A 96 6.52 14.76 10.44
C SER A 96 7.65 14.31 11.38
N ASP A 97 7.59 14.78 12.63
CA ASP A 97 8.48 14.32 13.70
C ASP A 97 8.30 12.83 14.02
N LYS A 98 9.39 12.19 14.47
CA LYS A 98 9.38 10.77 14.86
C LYS A 98 8.36 10.46 15.96
N ASN A 99 7.95 11.43 16.78
CA ASN A 99 6.94 11.28 17.84
C ASN A 99 5.50 11.59 17.39
N PHE A 100 5.24 11.66 16.08
CA PHE A 100 3.90 11.92 15.56
C PHE A 100 2.88 10.89 16.09
N LYS A 101 1.87 11.38 16.82
CA LYS A 101 0.94 10.51 17.57
C LYS A 101 -0.16 9.87 16.72
N ARG A 102 -0.45 10.40 15.52
CA ARG A 102 -1.58 9.96 14.68
C ARG A 102 -1.11 9.03 13.56
N ARG A 103 -0.35 8.01 13.94
CA ARG A 103 0.22 7.00 13.05
C ARG A 103 -0.90 6.22 12.35
N LEU A 104 -0.58 5.76 11.16
CA LEU A 104 -1.30 4.68 10.49
C LEU A 104 -0.54 3.37 10.71
N TYR A 105 -1.24 2.25 10.79
CA TYR A 105 -0.63 0.94 10.97
C TYR A 105 -0.92 0.05 9.76
N TRP A 106 0.11 -0.60 9.24
CA TRP A 106 0.06 -1.43 8.04
C TRP A 106 0.64 -2.80 8.31
N ILE A 107 0.04 -3.84 7.75
CA ILE A 107 0.69 -5.17 7.72
C ILE A 107 1.80 -5.11 6.67
N LYS A 108 3.03 -5.42 7.09
CA LYS A 108 4.23 -5.33 6.22
C LYS A 108 4.18 -6.35 5.09
N ASP A 109 3.82 -7.58 5.42
CA ASP A 109 3.85 -8.69 4.48
C ASP A 109 2.56 -8.76 3.62
N ASN A 110 2.73 -8.78 2.30
CA ASN A 110 1.61 -8.82 1.36
C ASN A 110 0.80 -10.12 1.47
N TYR A 111 1.45 -11.26 1.76
CA TYR A 111 0.77 -12.54 1.95
C TYR A 111 -0.13 -12.50 3.20
N LEU A 112 0.40 -12.06 4.35
CA LEU A 112 -0.38 -11.89 5.57
C LEU A 112 -1.52 -10.87 5.37
N SER A 113 -1.24 -9.74 4.74
CA SER A 113 -2.26 -8.72 4.43
C SER A 113 -3.40 -9.30 3.59
N PHE A 114 -3.08 -10.09 2.56
CA PHE A 114 -4.07 -10.80 1.74
C PHE A 114 -4.87 -11.82 2.56
N TRP A 115 -4.17 -12.63 3.36
CA TRP A 115 -4.76 -13.71 4.14
C TRP A 115 -5.75 -13.18 5.19
N PHE A 116 -5.39 -12.12 5.91
CA PHE A 116 -6.28 -11.48 6.90
C PHE A 116 -7.46 -10.76 6.28
N ARG A 117 -7.31 -10.22 5.06
CA ARG A 117 -8.39 -9.53 4.35
C ARG A 117 -9.40 -10.51 3.76
N TYR A 118 -8.95 -11.63 3.19
CA TYR A 118 -9.79 -12.48 2.37
C TYR A 118 -9.97 -13.91 2.88
N ILE A 119 -8.94 -14.51 3.47
CA ILE A 119 -8.96 -15.94 3.84
C ILE A 119 -9.55 -16.13 5.23
N LEU A 120 -8.98 -15.48 6.24
CA LEU A 120 -9.49 -15.59 7.62
C LEU A 120 -11.00 -15.27 7.72
N PRO A 121 -11.52 -14.18 7.14
CA PRO A 121 -12.93 -13.84 7.28
C PRO A 121 -13.87 -14.83 6.56
N ASN A 122 -13.36 -15.57 5.58
CA ASN A 122 -14.14 -16.49 4.75
C ASN A 122 -13.77 -17.97 4.97
N LYS A 123 -13.00 -18.30 6.03
CA LYS A 123 -12.55 -19.68 6.29
C LYS A 123 -13.71 -20.68 6.30
N SER A 124 -14.79 -20.36 7.02
CA SER A 124 -15.98 -21.22 7.07
C SER A 124 -16.63 -21.45 5.69
N GLU A 125 -16.70 -20.42 4.84
CA GLU A 125 -17.23 -20.60 3.48
C GLU A 125 -16.31 -21.47 2.62
N ILE A 126 -14.98 -21.33 2.75
CA ILE A 126 -14.01 -22.18 2.04
C ILE A 126 -14.12 -23.64 2.52
N GLU A 127 -14.19 -23.87 3.83
CA GLU A 127 -14.33 -25.21 4.42
C GLU A 127 -15.63 -25.91 4.03
N ASN A 128 -16.72 -25.14 3.90
CA ASN A 128 -18.02 -25.62 3.42
C ASN A 128 -18.10 -25.72 1.88
N SER A 129 -16.95 -25.72 1.18
CA SER A 129 -16.86 -25.83 -0.28
C SER A 129 -17.59 -24.74 -1.07
N ARG A 130 -17.85 -23.58 -0.44
CA ARG A 130 -18.42 -22.38 -1.09
C ARG A 130 -17.33 -21.47 -1.67
N THR A 131 -16.22 -22.06 -2.09
CA THR A 131 -15.03 -21.38 -2.61
C THR A 131 -15.34 -20.41 -3.76
N GLU A 132 -16.27 -20.73 -4.66
CA GLU A 132 -16.59 -19.87 -5.80
C GLU A 132 -17.20 -18.52 -5.36
N ARG A 133 -17.97 -18.51 -4.26
CA ARG A 133 -18.50 -17.27 -3.68
C ARG A 133 -17.38 -16.38 -3.16
N VAL A 134 -16.43 -16.97 -2.43
CA VAL A 134 -15.27 -16.26 -1.88
C VAL A 134 -14.36 -15.74 -3.00
N PHE A 135 -14.14 -16.54 -4.03
CA PHE A 135 -13.36 -16.16 -5.21
C PHE A 135 -13.96 -14.95 -5.95
N ASN A 136 -15.28 -14.93 -6.15
CA ASN A 136 -15.96 -13.79 -6.78
C ASN A 136 -15.94 -12.54 -5.88
N TYR A 137 -16.06 -12.71 -4.57
CA TYR A 137 -15.85 -11.61 -3.62
C TYR A 137 -14.45 -11.00 -3.75
N ILE A 138 -13.40 -11.84 -3.76
CA ILE A 138 -12.01 -11.40 -3.93
C ILE A 138 -11.86 -10.66 -5.25
N LYS A 139 -12.34 -11.22 -6.38
CA LYS A 139 -12.25 -10.57 -7.69
C LYS A 139 -12.85 -9.17 -7.72
N ASN A 140 -14.01 -9.00 -7.07
CA ASN A 140 -14.71 -7.71 -7.03
C ASN A 140 -13.97 -6.66 -6.21
N ASP A 141 -13.33 -7.06 -5.10
CA ASP A 141 -12.57 -6.15 -4.22
C ASP A 141 -11.09 -5.99 -4.64
N PHE A 142 -10.57 -6.87 -5.49
CA PHE A 142 -9.12 -6.96 -5.75
C PHE A 142 -8.51 -5.67 -6.31
N ASN A 143 -9.25 -4.89 -7.11
CA ASN A 143 -8.72 -3.61 -7.61
C ASN A 143 -8.43 -2.62 -6.48
N THR A 144 -9.24 -2.62 -5.41
CA THR A 144 -9.02 -1.79 -4.22
C THR A 144 -7.75 -2.24 -3.51
N TYR A 145 -7.64 -3.53 -3.21
CA TYR A 145 -6.45 -4.11 -2.55
C TYR A 145 -5.17 -3.90 -3.37
N ALA A 146 -5.21 -4.18 -4.67
CA ALA A 146 -4.06 -4.01 -5.54
C ALA A 146 -3.66 -2.54 -5.73
N GLY A 147 -4.59 -1.60 -5.65
CA GLY A 147 -4.29 -0.16 -5.70
C GLY A 147 -3.41 0.28 -4.54
N GLU A 148 -3.78 -0.10 -3.32
CA GLU A 148 -2.99 0.17 -2.11
C GLU A 148 -1.59 -0.47 -2.20
N LYS A 149 -1.51 -1.73 -2.65
CA LYS A 149 -0.20 -2.40 -2.81
C LYS A 149 0.64 -1.80 -3.92
N PHE A 150 0.00 -1.30 -4.97
CA PHE A 150 0.69 -0.61 -6.07
C PHE A 150 1.33 0.69 -5.58
N GLU A 151 0.64 1.50 -4.79
CA GLU A 151 1.23 2.71 -4.17
C GLU A 151 2.46 2.39 -3.31
N TYR A 152 2.35 1.37 -2.46
CA TYR A 152 3.48 0.91 -1.65
C TYR A 152 4.67 0.47 -2.50
N LEU A 153 4.42 -0.36 -3.52
CA LEU A 153 5.44 -0.83 -4.44
C LEU A 153 6.14 0.34 -5.14
N ILE A 154 5.38 1.31 -5.65
CA ILE A 154 5.97 2.47 -6.34
C ILE A 154 6.85 3.29 -5.39
N ARG A 155 6.43 3.53 -4.14
CA ARG A 155 7.29 4.21 -3.15
C ARG A 155 8.61 3.47 -2.93
N SER A 156 8.55 2.14 -2.75
CA SER A 156 9.76 1.31 -2.62
C SER A 156 10.66 1.42 -3.85
N LEU A 157 10.10 1.30 -5.05
CA LEU A 157 10.89 1.37 -6.28
C LEU A 157 11.47 2.76 -6.54
N ILE A 158 10.78 3.85 -6.15
CA ILE A 158 11.34 5.21 -6.22
C ILE A 158 12.55 5.34 -5.30
N TYR A 159 12.48 4.75 -4.10
CA TYR A 159 13.63 4.69 -3.19
C TYR A 159 14.81 3.96 -3.86
N ASP A 160 14.52 2.89 -4.60
CA ASP A 160 15.51 2.11 -5.37
C ASP A 160 15.95 2.76 -6.69
N GLY A 161 15.45 3.97 -7.02
CA GLY A 161 15.88 4.72 -8.20
C GLY A 161 15.01 4.57 -9.44
N LEU A 162 13.74 4.15 -9.33
CA LEU A 162 12.79 3.99 -10.45
C LEU A 162 12.73 5.20 -11.37
N THR A 163 12.87 6.41 -10.82
CA THR A 163 12.81 7.68 -11.56
C THR A 163 14.14 8.09 -12.20
N GLY A 164 15.17 7.24 -12.11
CA GLY A 164 16.55 7.56 -12.47
C GLY A 164 17.28 8.43 -11.44
N LYS A 165 16.68 8.63 -10.26
CA LYS A 165 17.21 9.44 -9.15
C LYS A 165 16.94 8.76 -7.82
N TYR A 166 17.86 8.90 -6.87
CA TYR A 166 17.73 8.43 -5.49
C TYR A 166 17.26 9.55 -4.56
N TYR A 167 16.39 9.24 -3.62
CA TYR A 167 15.84 10.20 -2.65
C TYR A 167 16.19 9.78 -1.22
N ASP A 168 16.40 10.75 -0.33
CA ASP A 168 16.78 10.51 1.06
C ASP A 168 15.62 9.87 1.83
N ASN A 169 14.40 10.22 1.45
CA ASN A 169 13.15 9.70 2.01
C ASN A 169 12.08 9.66 0.92
N VAL A 170 11.28 8.59 0.93
CA VAL A 170 10.08 8.42 0.09
C VAL A 170 8.95 7.91 0.98
N SER A 171 7.90 8.70 1.15
CA SER A 171 6.75 8.29 1.97
C SER A 171 5.47 8.93 1.48
N ARG A 172 4.33 8.50 2.02
CA ARG A 172 3.05 9.19 1.80
C ARG A 172 2.99 10.46 2.64
N TRP A 173 2.18 11.43 2.20
CA TRP A 173 1.78 12.57 3.02
C TRP A 173 0.26 12.61 3.23
N TRP A 174 -0.17 12.97 4.44
CA TRP A 174 -1.56 13.30 4.73
C TRP A 174 -1.64 14.45 5.75
N GLY A 175 -2.60 15.34 5.56
CA GLY A 175 -2.76 16.50 6.44
C GLY A 175 -4.06 17.26 6.23
N LYS A 176 -4.46 18.06 7.22
CA LYS A 176 -5.65 18.92 7.08
C LYS A 176 -5.43 19.96 6.00
N ASN A 177 -6.36 20.08 5.06
CA ASN A 177 -6.32 21.12 4.05
C ASN A 177 -6.93 22.43 4.59
N LYS A 178 -6.09 23.28 5.19
CA LYS A 178 -6.53 24.58 5.73
C LYS A 178 -6.99 25.59 4.66
N LEU A 179 -6.78 25.30 3.37
CA LEU A 179 -7.16 26.18 2.26
C LEU A 179 -8.59 25.91 1.77
N LYS A 180 -9.21 24.78 2.15
CA LYS A 180 -10.61 24.49 1.83
C LYS A 180 -11.51 24.94 2.99
N ASN A 181 -12.40 25.90 2.72
CA ASN A 181 -13.35 26.45 3.71
C ASN A 181 -14.48 25.49 4.13
N LYS A 182 -14.43 24.22 3.73
CA LYS A 182 -15.45 23.21 4.03
C LYS A 182 -14.81 22.02 4.76
N GLY A 183 -14.88 22.03 6.09
CA GLY A 183 -14.77 20.81 6.91
C GLY A 183 -13.38 20.33 7.35
N ASN A 184 -13.38 19.14 7.95
CA ASN A 184 -12.22 18.42 8.51
C ASN A 184 -11.45 17.61 7.44
N ASP A 185 -11.47 18.04 6.18
CA ASP A 185 -10.93 17.25 5.07
C ASP A 185 -9.41 17.03 5.22
N ILE A 186 -9.03 15.75 5.25
CA ILE A 186 -7.65 15.31 5.18
C ILE A 186 -7.31 15.15 3.70
N GLU A 187 -6.35 15.94 3.24
CA GLU A 187 -5.76 15.76 1.92
C GLU A 187 -4.65 14.71 2.02
N GLU A 188 -4.48 13.95 0.93
CA GLU A 188 -3.51 12.87 0.81
C GLU A 188 -2.74 13.00 -0.50
N ILE A 189 -1.44 12.76 -0.42
CA ILE A 189 -0.54 12.64 -1.57
C ILE A 189 0.19 11.31 -1.43
N ASP A 190 -0.08 10.39 -2.36
CA ASP A 190 0.37 8.99 -2.32
C ASP A 190 1.89 8.87 -2.17
N ILE A 191 2.63 9.77 -2.83
CA ILE A 191 4.10 9.76 -2.87
C ILE A 191 4.63 11.18 -2.67
N VAL A 192 5.50 11.34 -1.69
CA VAL A 192 6.39 12.49 -1.54
C VAL A 192 7.80 11.96 -1.35
N ALA A 193 8.73 12.44 -2.18
CA ALA A 193 10.13 12.13 -2.07
C ALA A 193 10.98 13.40 -2.01
N TYR A 194 12.05 13.39 -1.22
CA TYR A 194 12.95 14.53 -1.07
C TYR A 194 14.41 14.13 -1.17
N SER A 195 15.18 14.96 -1.85
CA SER A 195 16.64 14.89 -1.89
C SER A 195 17.22 16.22 -1.43
N SER A 196 17.96 16.17 -0.33
CA SER A 196 18.69 17.31 0.23
C SER A 196 19.84 17.73 -0.68
N GLU A 197 20.56 16.77 -1.28
CA GLU A 197 21.67 17.01 -2.20
C GLU A 197 21.24 17.88 -3.40
N ARG A 198 20.09 17.57 -3.99
CA ARG A 198 19.57 18.29 -5.18
C ARG A 198 18.57 19.39 -4.82
N ASN A 199 18.25 19.55 -3.53
CA ASN A 199 17.13 20.35 -3.04
C ASN A 199 15.86 20.15 -3.88
N GLU A 200 15.43 18.90 -4.04
CA GLU A 200 14.39 18.49 -4.98
C GLU A 200 13.28 17.71 -4.26
N LEU A 201 12.03 18.09 -4.54
CA LEU A 201 10.82 17.38 -4.14
C LEU A 201 10.19 16.69 -5.34
N LEU A 202 9.77 15.44 -5.16
CA LEU A 202 8.88 14.75 -6.08
C LEU A 202 7.53 14.52 -5.38
N PHE A 203 6.46 14.93 -6.04
CA PHE A 203 5.09 14.57 -5.69
C PHE A 203 4.57 13.55 -6.69
N GLY A 204 3.99 12.47 -6.22
CA GLY A 204 3.47 11.41 -7.07
C GLY A 204 2.05 10.98 -6.70
N GLU A 205 1.30 10.56 -7.72
CA GLU A 205 -0.02 9.97 -7.57
C GLU A 205 -0.08 8.66 -8.37
N CYS A 206 -0.65 7.62 -7.77
CA CYS A 206 -0.83 6.31 -8.38
C CYS A 206 -2.29 6.08 -8.77
N LYS A 207 -2.49 5.34 -9.87
CA LYS A 207 -3.82 4.94 -10.33
C LYS A 207 -3.84 3.50 -10.79
N TRP A 208 -4.48 2.65 -9.98
CA TRP A 208 -4.79 1.27 -10.32
C TRP A 208 -6.20 1.14 -10.88
N THR A 209 -6.35 1.39 -12.17
CA THR A 209 -7.62 1.31 -12.89
C THR A 209 -7.42 0.65 -14.24
N ASN A 210 -8.47 0.03 -14.78
CA ASN A 210 -8.47 -0.58 -16.11
C ASN A 210 -8.65 0.46 -17.24
N LYS A 211 -8.84 1.75 -16.89
CA LYS A 211 -8.97 2.84 -17.86
C LYS A 211 -7.68 3.65 -17.89
N LYS A 212 -7.30 4.11 -19.08
CA LYS A 212 -6.25 5.12 -19.23
C LYS A 212 -6.61 6.38 -18.45
N ILE A 213 -5.61 7.02 -17.86
CA ILE A 213 -5.77 8.26 -17.10
C ILE A 213 -5.30 9.47 -17.92
N SER A 214 -5.84 10.65 -17.63
CA SER A 214 -5.37 11.90 -18.23
C SER A 214 -4.21 12.49 -17.43
N ALA A 215 -3.21 13.03 -18.13
CA ALA A 215 -2.12 13.79 -17.53
C ALA A 215 -2.60 15.06 -16.78
N SER A 216 -3.83 15.53 -17.03
CA SER A 216 -4.46 16.63 -16.25
C SER A 216 -4.61 16.32 -14.74
N LEU A 217 -4.44 15.07 -14.32
CA LEU A 217 -4.30 14.73 -12.89
C LEU A 217 -3.12 15.44 -12.22
N ILE A 218 -2.10 15.84 -12.99
CA ILE A 218 -0.98 16.63 -12.49
C ILE A 218 -1.47 17.96 -11.91
N ASP A 219 -2.41 18.65 -12.55
CA ASP A 219 -2.91 19.94 -12.04
C ASP A 219 -3.53 19.78 -10.65
N LYS A 220 -4.25 18.69 -10.42
CA LYS A 220 -4.81 18.36 -9.10
C LYS A 220 -3.70 18.08 -8.09
N LEU A 221 -2.66 17.34 -8.49
CA LEU A 221 -1.52 17.03 -7.63
C LEU A 221 -0.71 18.30 -7.28
N MET A 222 -0.54 19.21 -8.25
CA MET A 222 0.06 20.53 -8.03
C MET A 222 -0.73 21.31 -6.96
N GLU A 223 -2.05 21.37 -7.07
CA GLU A 223 -2.90 22.04 -6.07
C GLU A 223 -2.75 21.41 -4.66
N LYS A 224 -2.77 20.08 -4.54
CA LYS A 224 -2.56 19.38 -3.26
C LYS A 224 -1.20 19.70 -2.64
N SER A 225 -0.14 19.69 -3.46
CA SER A 225 1.24 19.84 -3.01
C SER A 225 1.55 21.20 -2.38
N LYS A 226 0.77 22.25 -2.71
CA LYS A 226 0.93 23.62 -2.17
C LYS A 226 0.95 23.68 -0.64
N ILE A 227 0.28 22.75 0.04
CA ILE A 227 0.27 22.70 1.51
C ILE A 227 1.67 22.37 2.04
N LEU A 228 2.35 21.42 1.41
CA LEU A 228 3.65 20.94 1.85
C LEU A 228 4.79 21.85 1.36
N LEU A 229 4.67 22.38 0.12
CA LEU A 229 5.68 23.27 -0.48
C LEU A 229 6.01 24.49 0.38
N LYS A 230 5.08 24.98 1.21
CA LYS A 230 5.31 26.10 2.15
C LYS A 230 6.42 25.82 3.17
N ASN A 231 6.73 24.56 3.43
CA ASN A 231 7.78 24.15 4.36
C ASN A 231 9.14 23.98 3.67
N TYR A 232 9.21 24.11 2.34
CA TYR A 232 10.37 23.81 1.52
C TYR A 232 10.67 24.97 0.56
N ASN A 233 11.60 25.84 0.94
CA ASN A 233 11.95 27.02 0.17
C ASN A 233 12.87 26.67 -1.00
N ASN A 234 12.62 27.28 -2.16
CA ASN A 234 13.46 27.19 -3.37
C ASN A 234 13.79 25.74 -3.83
N CYS A 235 12.91 24.78 -3.55
CA CYS A 235 13.08 23.41 -4.04
C CYS A 235 12.73 23.28 -5.52
N ASN A 236 13.50 22.49 -6.26
CA ASN A 236 13.05 21.99 -7.55
C ASN A 236 11.87 21.04 -7.32
N VAL A 237 10.81 21.12 -8.13
CA VAL A 237 9.61 20.31 -7.94
C VAL A 237 9.33 19.46 -9.17
N ILE A 238 9.17 18.17 -8.95
CA ILE A 238 8.81 17.16 -9.95
C ILE A 238 7.43 16.60 -9.61
N TYR A 239 6.62 16.40 -10.64
CA TYR A 239 5.32 15.73 -10.54
C TYR A 239 5.35 14.42 -11.30
N ALA A 240 4.89 13.35 -10.67
CA ALA A 240 4.88 12.02 -11.25
C ALA A 240 3.48 11.40 -11.22
N LEU A 241 3.09 10.75 -12.31
CA LEU A 241 1.90 9.89 -12.35
C LEU A 241 2.32 8.46 -12.66
N PHE A 242 1.76 7.52 -11.91
CA PHE A 242 1.96 6.08 -12.12
C PHE A 242 0.62 5.42 -12.44
N SER A 243 0.50 4.77 -13.59
CA SER A 243 -0.77 4.23 -14.10
C SER A 243 -0.69 2.76 -14.46
N LYS A 244 -1.65 1.97 -13.96
CA LYS A 244 -1.80 0.56 -14.36
C LYS A 244 -2.05 0.42 -15.87
N SER A 245 -2.97 1.21 -16.42
CA SER A 245 -3.44 1.11 -17.80
C SER A 245 -2.84 2.16 -18.74
N GLY A 246 -1.88 2.95 -18.26
CA GLY A 246 -1.23 4.02 -19.02
C GLY A 246 -2.08 5.30 -19.13
N PHE A 247 -1.77 6.10 -20.15
CA PHE A 247 -2.25 7.48 -20.31
C PHE A 247 -3.06 7.66 -21.59
N ILE A 248 -4.00 8.61 -21.57
CA ILE A 248 -4.77 9.02 -22.75
C ILE A 248 -3.84 9.77 -23.71
N GLU A 249 -3.06 10.70 -23.17
CA GLU A 249 -2.08 11.49 -23.91
C GLU A 249 -0.83 10.66 -24.23
N ASN A 250 -0.14 11.01 -25.32
CA ASN A 250 1.13 10.38 -25.65
C ASN A 250 2.22 10.88 -24.68
N LYS A 251 2.86 9.97 -23.94
CA LYS A 251 3.95 10.31 -23.02
C LYS A 251 5.05 11.14 -23.71
N ASN A 252 5.33 10.86 -24.98
CA ASN A 252 6.36 11.55 -25.76
C ASN A 252 6.00 12.99 -26.15
N THR A 253 4.71 13.37 -26.09
CA THR A 253 4.28 14.74 -26.37
C THR A 253 4.35 15.63 -25.14
N ILE A 254 4.37 15.05 -23.93
CA ILE A 254 4.51 15.78 -22.66
C ILE A 254 6.01 15.83 -22.32
N LYS A 255 6.75 16.67 -23.05
CA LYS A 255 8.19 16.91 -22.80
C LYS A 255 8.37 18.06 -21.81
N ASN A 256 7.97 17.85 -20.56
CA ASN A 256 8.31 18.75 -19.47
C ASN A 256 9.30 18.04 -18.54
N LYS A 257 10.48 18.64 -18.34
CA LYS A 257 11.55 18.08 -17.48
C LYS A 257 11.12 17.85 -16.03
N ASN A 258 10.03 18.49 -15.59
CA ASN A 258 9.47 18.37 -14.24
C ASN A 258 8.25 17.45 -14.16
N ILE A 259 7.94 16.70 -15.24
CA ILE A 259 6.81 15.76 -15.28
C ILE A 259 7.32 14.36 -15.63
N ILE A 260 6.93 13.38 -14.84
CA ILE A 260 7.22 11.95 -15.05
C ILE A 260 5.89 11.22 -15.22
N LEU A 261 5.77 10.44 -16.30
CA LEU A 261 4.61 9.58 -16.55
C LEU A 261 5.11 8.14 -16.72
N MET A 262 4.69 7.24 -15.85
CA MET A 262 5.09 5.83 -15.89
C MET A 262 3.89 4.89 -15.88
N ASP A 263 3.97 3.83 -16.69
CA ASP A 263 3.01 2.73 -16.71
C ASP A 263 3.65 1.41 -16.27
N LEU A 264 2.88 0.31 -16.26
CA LEU A 264 3.40 -0.99 -15.82
C LEU A 264 4.55 -1.52 -16.67
N ASN A 265 4.66 -1.16 -17.95
CA ASN A 265 5.80 -1.59 -18.75
C ASN A 265 7.08 -0.89 -18.27
N ASP A 266 6.99 0.39 -17.94
CA ASP A 266 8.13 1.14 -17.39
C ASP A 266 8.59 0.53 -16.05
N VAL A 267 7.63 0.24 -15.16
CA VAL A 267 7.89 -0.41 -13.85
C VAL A 267 8.47 -1.81 -14.02
N LYS A 268 7.91 -2.61 -14.92
CA LYS A 268 8.41 -3.97 -15.21
C LYS A 268 9.84 -3.93 -15.73
N ASN A 269 10.13 -3.04 -16.69
CA ASN A 269 11.46 -2.88 -17.27
C ASN A 269 12.49 -2.48 -16.20
N PHE A 270 12.11 -1.63 -15.25
CA PHE A 270 12.97 -1.28 -14.12
C PHE A 270 13.27 -2.50 -13.23
N ILE A 271 12.24 -3.26 -12.84
CA ILE A 271 12.41 -4.46 -11.99
C ILE A 271 13.29 -5.51 -12.70
N GLU A 272 13.09 -5.74 -14.00
CA GLU A 272 13.86 -6.73 -14.75
C GLU A 272 15.34 -6.35 -14.88
N LYS A 273 15.65 -5.06 -15.06
CA LYS A 273 17.04 -4.56 -15.13
C LYS A 273 17.80 -4.66 -13.81
N ASN A 274 17.10 -4.64 -12.68
CA ASN A 274 17.69 -4.65 -11.33
C ASN A 274 17.59 -6.02 -10.65
N LYS A 275 17.24 -7.08 -11.39
CA LYS A 275 17.19 -8.47 -10.90
C LYS A 275 18.51 -9.23 -11.05
N SER A 276 19.54 -8.60 -11.60
CA SER A 276 20.92 -9.08 -11.74
C SER A 276 21.76 -8.69 -10.52
#